data_AF-A0A258N2E5-F1
#
_entry.id   AF-A0A258N2E5-F1
#
_cell.length_a   1.000
_cell.length_b   1.000
_cell.length_c   1.000
_cell.angle_alpha   90.00
_cell.angle_beta   90.00
_cell.angle_gamma   90.00
#
_symmetry.space_group_name_H-M   'P 1'
#
loop_
_entity.id
_entity.type
_entity.pdbx_description
1 polymer ?
#
loop_
_entity_poly.entity_id
_entity_poly.type
_entity_poly.pdbx_seq_one_letter_code
_entity_poly.pdbx_strand_id
1 'polypeptide(L)'
;MNMQVLDAGRDASGGYKVDITRGERVGRVSSEWFSRPDDERFLSLGELAAMVRGRADHSRSRLVETSRIHVEASRSNAERLALVLPGADAPVEPNHWSFGQLAAQIGAPAAYLRQLPAALAGINLQYGLTSHRAEQIKTYETANGRVELRAVTGPDYGRIYDHELVEAVQRIAGNGTGDTRWKVPGVLDWSTGIYNPRVDITKDTTTLYASDRDVFLFLVDDLNPIEAGRLPDGAPDLYFRGFYCWNSEVGAKTLGIASFYLRAVCQNRNLWGVEDFQEITIRHSKYAASR
;
A
#
# COMPACT_ATOMS: atom_id res chain seq x y z
N MET A 1 -23.92 -32.43 -5.28
CA MET A 1 -24.75 -31.51 -4.46
C MET A 1 -24.77 -30.19 -5.21
N ASN A 2 -25.85 -29.91 -5.95
CA ASN A 2 -25.94 -28.74 -6.81
C ASN A 2 -26.24 -27.51 -5.94
N MET A 3 -25.28 -26.60 -5.82
CA MET A 3 -25.47 -25.31 -5.17
C MET A 3 -26.28 -24.43 -6.13
N GLN A 4 -27.58 -24.30 -5.87
CA GLN A 4 -28.44 -23.37 -6.59
C GLN A 4 -28.08 -21.94 -6.19
N VAL A 5 -27.56 -21.17 -7.14
CA VAL A 5 -27.49 -19.71 -7.05
C VAL A 5 -28.92 -19.20 -7.26
N LEU A 6 -29.60 -18.83 -6.18
CA LEU A 6 -30.92 -18.20 -6.26
C LEU A 6 -30.76 -16.70 -6.50
N ASP A 7 -31.55 -16.16 -7.43
CA ASP A 7 -31.58 -14.75 -7.80
C ASP A 7 -32.26 -13.96 -6.67
N ALA A 8 -31.49 -13.61 -5.63
CA ALA A 8 -31.94 -12.80 -4.52
C ALA A 8 -32.41 -11.43 -5.07
N GLY A 9 -33.65 -11.05 -4.70
CA GLY A 9 -34.42 -9.96 -5.30
C GLY A 9 -33.61 -8.75 -5.71
N ARG A 10 -33.25 -8.71 -7.01
CA ARG A 10 -32.67 -7.53 -7.65
C ARG A 10 -33.74 -6.45 -7.67
N ASP A 11 -33.43 -5.28 -7.13
CA ASP A 11 -34.18 -4.08 -7.50
C ASP A 11 -34.08 -3.87 -9.02
N ALA A 12 -35.02 -3.18 -9.64
CA ALA A 12 -35.03 -2.94 -11.09
C ALA A 12 -33.74 -2.23 -11.58
N SER A 13 -33.02 -1.59 -10.65
CA SER A 13 -31.71 -0.95 -10.81
C SER A 13 -30.49 -1.88 -10.64
N GLY A 14 -30.68 -3.11 -10.15
CA GLY A 14 -29.62 -4.10 -9.94
C GLY A 14 -28.84 -3.98 -8.62
N GLY A 15 -29.35 -3.24 -7.63
CA GLY A 15 -28.79 -3.09 -6.28
C GLY A 15 -29.40 -4.03 -5.22
N TYR A 16 -28.81 -4.05 -4.02
CA TYR A 16 -29.19 -4.92 -2.89
C TYR A 16 -29.63 -4.10 -1.67
N LYS A 17 -30.74 -4.48 -1.02
CA LYS A 17 -31.10 -3.95 0.29
C LYS A 17 -30.24 -4.62 1.37
N VAL A 18 -29.57 -3.82 2.20
CA VAL A 18 -28.63 -4.32 3.22
C VAL A 18 -28.87 -3.67 4.58
N ASP A 19 -28.62 -4.41 5.67
CA ASP A 19 -28.74 -3.91 7.05
C ASP A 19 -27.37 -3.54 7.63
N ILE A 20 -26.99 -2.27 7.51
CA ILE A 20 -25.70 -1.76 8.00
C ILE A 20 -25.63 -1.55 9.52
N THR A 21 -26.71 -1.79 10.26
CA THR A 21 -26.74 -1.61 11.73
C THR A 21 -26.10 -2.79 12.47
N ARG A 22 -25.94 -3.92 11.78
CA ARG A 22 -25.24 -5.12 12.26
C ARG A 22 -23.76 -5.06 11.90
N GLY A 23 -22.94 -5.82 12.62
CA GLY A 23 -21.49 -5.92 12.42
C GLY A 23 -20.74 -4.63 12.77
N GLU A 24 -19.45 -4.59 12.42
CA GLU A 24 -18.57 -3.47 12.76
C GLU A 24 -18.44 -2.46 11.61
N ARG A 25 -18.09 -1.22 11.98
CA ARG A 25 -17.63 -0.20 11.04
C ARG A 25 -16.11 -0.18 10.98
N VAL A 26 -15.53 -0.56 9.84
CA VAL A 26 -14.07 -0.54 9.63
C VAL A 26 -13.68 0.63 8.73
N GLY A 27 -12.84 1.53 9.26
CA GLY A 27 -12.44 2.77 8.60
C GLY A 27 -11.13 2.72 7.81
N ARG A 28 -10.44 1.57 7.75
CA ARG A 28 -9.10 1.48 7.17
C ARG A 28 -9.04 1.90 5.70
N VAL A 29 -9.97 1.42 4.88
CA VAL A 29 -10.05 1.78 3.44
C VAL A 29 -10.40 3.26 3.27
N SER A 30 -11.20 3.83 4.19
CA SER A 30 -11.50 5.26 4.25
C SER A 30 -10.27 6.10 4.58
N SER A 31 -9.44 5.66 5.53
CA SER A 31 -8.19 6.35 5.87
C SER A 31 -7.19 6.35 4.71
N GLU A 32 -7.08 5.22 3.99
CA GLU A 32 -6.31 5.16 2.76
C GLU A 32 -6.92 6.14 1.75
N TRP A 33 -8.19 6.00 1.36
CA TRP A 33 -8.86 6.92 0.41
C TRP A 33 -8.63 8.41 0.71
N PHE A 34 -8.80 8.83 1.96
CA PHE A 34 -8.66 10.22 2.37
C PHE A 34 -7.23 10.75 2.27
N SER A 35 -6.23 9.89 2.53
CA SER A 35 -4.82 10.29 2.53
C SER A 35 -4.15 10.28 1.15
N ARG A 36 -4.79 9.65 0.15
CA ARG A 36 -4.22 9.46 -1.19
C ARG A 36 -4.65 10.60 -2.13
N PRO A 37 -3.72 11.37 -2.70
CA PRO A 37 -4.02 12.31 -3.80
C PRO A 37 -4.34 11.56 -5.10
N ASP A 38 -4.86 12.26 -6.11
CA ASP A 38 -5.36 11.66 -7.36
C ASP A 38 -4.31 10.88 -8.16
N ASP A 39 -3.04 11.27 -8.09
CA ASP A 39 -1.91 10.59 -8.73
C ASP A 39 -1.53 9.28 -8.03
N GLU A 40 -1.95 9.08 -6.79
CA GLU A 40 -1.78 7.82 -6.05
C GLU A 40 -2.99 6.87 -6.17
N ARG A 41 -4.05 7.26 -6.89
CA ARG A 41 -5.29 6.47 -7.05
C ARG A 41 -5.37 5.85 -8.44
N PHE A 42 -5.61 4.55 -8.55
CA PHE A 42 -5.60 3.83 -9.83
C PHE A 42 -6.99 3.29 -10.17
N LEU A 43 -7.36 3.24 -11.44
CA LEU A 43 -8.71 2.81 -11.84
C LEU A 43 -8.79 1.32 -12.15
N SER A 44 -7.65 0.65 -12.26
CA SER A 44 -7.58 -0.79 -12.46
C SER A 44 -6.28 -1.39 -11.90
N LEU A 45 -6.29 -2.70 -11.68
CA LEU A 45 -5.07 -3.41 -11.26
C LEU A 45 -3.99 -3.38 -12.35
N GLY A 46 -4.36 -3.30 -13.63
CA GLY A 46 -3.41 -3.16 -14.73
C GLY A 46 -2.65 -1.84 -14.71
N GLU A 47 -3.34 -0.73 -14.46
CA GLU A 47 -2.68 0.59 -14.28
C GLU A 47 -1.77 0.60 -13.05
N LEU A 48 -2.28 0.07 -11.92
CA LEU A 48 -1.51 -0.04 -10.69
C LEU A 48 -0.26 -0.89 -10.89
N ALA A 49 -0.41 -2.07 -11.52
CA ALA A 49 0.68 -3.00 -11.82
C ALA A 49 1.74 -2.33 -12.69
N ALA A 50 1.34 -1.64 -13.76
CA ALA A 50 2.26 -0.94 -14.66
C ALA A 50 3.09 0.11 -13.91
N MET A 51 2.47 0.89 -13.01
CA MET A 51 3.18 1.88 -12.19
C MET A 51 4.22 1.22 -11.28
N VAL A 52 3.82 0.23 -10.47
CA VAL A 52 4.72 -0.38 -9.48
C VAL A 52 5.81 -1.24 -10.15
N ARG A 53 5.50 -1.84 -11.30
CA ARG A 53 6.43 -2.58 -12.15
C ARG A 53 7.47 -1.66 -12.75
N GLY A 54 7.04 -0.57 -13.42
CA GLY A 54 7.94 0.40 -14.01
C GLY A 54 8.91 0.99 -12.98
N ARG A 55 8.43 1.23 -11.75
CA ARG A 55 9.28 1.67 -10.64
C ARG A 55 10.32 0.63 -10.22
N ALA A 56 9.95 -0.64 -10.15
CA ALA A 56 10.85 -1.72 -9.79
C ALA A 56 11.90 -1.99 -10.90
N ASP A 57 11.54 -1.79 -12.17
CA ASP A 57 12.46 -2.02 -13.30
C ASP A 57 13.59 -0.98 -13.35
N HIS A 58 13.35 0.21 -12.78
CA HIS A 58 14.34 1.29 -12.65
C HIS A 58 15.00 1.33 -11.27
N SER A 59 14.80 0.29 -10.45
CA SER A 59 15.33 0.23 -9.08
C SER A 59 16.53 -0.68 -8.94
N ARG A 60 17.39 -0.37 -7.96
CA ARG A 60 18.58 -1.15 -7.64
C ARG A 60 18.74 -1.26 -6.13
N SER A 61 18.93 -2.48 -5.65
CA SER A 61 19.32 -2.74 -4.26
C SER A 61 20.82 -2.94 -4.15
N ARG A 62 21.45 -2.43 -3.08
CA ARG A 62 22.86 -2.70 -2.77
C ARG A 62 23.01 -3.05 -1.30
N LEU A 63 23.98 -3.90 -1.00
CA LEU A 63 24.49 -4.08 0.36
C LEU A 63 25.81 -3.34 0.44
N VAL A 64 25.90 -2.33 1.28
CA VAL A 64 27.05 -1.43 1.36
C VAL A 64 27.58 -1.39 2.78
N GLU A 65 28.91 -1.34 2.90
CA GLU A 65 29.55 -1.09 4.19
C GLU A 65 29.32 0.36 4.60
N THR A 66 28.84 0.56 5.83
CA THR A 66 28.44 1.88 6.35
C THR A 66 29.60 2.87 6.38
N SER A 67 30.78 2.41 6.79
CA SER A 67 32.02 3.20 6.84
C SER A 67 32.54 3.65 5.47
N ARG A 68 32.09 3.01 4.39
CA ARG A 68 32.49 3.34 3.01
C ARG A 68 31.52 4.26 2.30
N ILE A 69 30.45 4.69 2.96
CA ILE A 69 29.52 5.69 2.44
C ILE A 69 30.12 7.07 2.69
N HIS A 70 30.27 7.86 1.63
CA HIS A 70 30.69 9.25 1.74
C HIS A 70 29.50 10.19 1.57
N VAL A 71 29.39 11.17 2.46
CA VAL A 71 28.34 12.18 2.43
C VAL A 71 28.89 13.45 1.79
N GLU A 72 28.26 13.90 0.71
CA GLU A 72 28.61 15.11 0.00
C GLU A 72 27.52 16.16 0.18
N ALA A 73 27.87 17.29 0.78
CA ALA A 73 27.02 18.47 0.81
C ALA A 73 27.42 19.45 -0.29
N SER A 74 26.45 19.99 -1.02
CA SER A 74 26.72 20.96 -2.07
C SER A 74 27.26 22.27 -1.47
N ARG A 75 28.35 22.79 -2.06
CA ARG A 75 28.90 24.10 -1.69
C ARG A 75 28.05 25.27 -2.19
N SER A 76 27.30 25.06 -3.27
CA SER A 76 26.48 26.09 -3.93
C SER A 76 25.00 26.02 -3.55
N ASN A 77 24.58 25.00 -2.80
CA ASN A 77 23.21 24.83 -2.34
C ASN A 77 23.18 24.23 -0.94
N ALA A 78 22.80 25.04 0.05
CA ALA A 78 22.76 24.67 1.46
C ALA A 78 21.72 23.59 1.80
N GLU A 79 20.83 23.21 0.89
CA GLU A 79 19.81 22.17 1.09
C GLU A 79 20.16 20.85 0.41
N ARG A 80 21.17 20.84 -0.48
CA ARG A 80 21.49 19.67 -1.29
C ARG A 80 22.55 18.80 -0.63
N LEU A 81 22.17 17.55 -0.35
CA LEU A 81 23.01 16.49 0.19
C LEU A 81 22.89 15.24 -0.69
N ALA A 82 24.02 14.58 -0.96
CA ALA A 82 24.09 13.33 -1.70
C ALA A 82 25.00 12.32 -1.00
N LEU A 83 24.85 11.05 -1.32
CA LEU A 83 25.68 9.95 -0.84
C LEU A 83 26.45 9.34 -2.00
N VAL A 84 27.77 9.21 -1.85
CA VAL A 84 28.59 8.38 -2.73
C VAL A 84 28.61 6.97 -2.14
N LEU A 85 27.92 6.07 -2.82
CA LEU A 85 27.83 4.66 -2.42
C LEU A 85 28.92 3.83 -3.11
N PRO A 86 29.53 2.85 -2.43
CA PRO A 86 30.47 1.93 -3.06
C PRO A 86 29.87 1.23 -4.29
N GLY A 87 30.52 1.40 -5.45
CA GLY A 87 30.10 0.79 -6.72
C GLY A 87 28.86 1.43 -7.36
N ALA A 88 28.43 2.61 -6.91
CA ALA A 88 27.47 3.43 -7.65
C ALA A 88 28.18 4.33 -8.67
N ASP A 89 27.59 4.49 -9.85
CA ASP A 89 28.15 5.27 -10.95
C ASP A 89 27.99 6.79 -10.76
N ALA A 90 27.07 7.19 -9.87
CA ALA A 90 26.80 8.58 -9.52
C ALA A 90 26.38 8.70 -8.04
N PRO A 91 26.54 9.88 -7.43
CA PRO A 91 25.99 10.15 -6.11
C PRO A 91 24.46 10.01 -6.09
N VAL A 92 23.92 9.53 -4.97
CA VAL A 92 22.48 9.32 -4.77
C VAL A 92 21.91 10.33 -3.79
N GLU A 93 20.76 10.92 -4.09
CA GLU A 93 20.12 11.93 -3.25
C GLU A 93 19.06 11.26 -2.35
N PRO A 94 19.16 11.34 -1.02
CA PRO A 94 18.11 10.85 -0.14
C PRO A 94 16.90 11.77 -0.19
N ASN A 95 15.71 11.18 -0.34
CA ASN A 95 14.45 11.87 -0.10
C ASN A 95 14.17 12.00 1.41
N HIS A 96 13.06 12.65 1.77
CA HIS A 96 12.70 12.86 3.18
C HIS A 96 12.61 11.55 3.97
N TRP A 97 12.12 10.47 3.34
CA TRP A 97 11.95 9.16 3.95
C TRP A 97 13.28 8.45 4.17
N SER A 98 14.08 8.28 3.12
CA SER A 98 15.37 7.58 3.21
C SER A 98 16.40 8.34 4.04
N PHE A 99 16.34 9.68 4.09
CA PHE A 99 17.12 10.47 5.03
C PHE A 99 16.78 10.12 6.48
N GLY A 100 15.49 9.98 6.79
CA GLY A 100 15.02 9.58 8.11
C GLY A 100 15.49 8.17 8.47
N GLN A 101 15.45 7.25 7.51
CA GLN A 101 15.95 5.90 7.69
C GLN A 101 17.47 5.86 7.90
N LEU A 102 18.24 6.62 7.12
CA LEU A 102 19.69 6.73 7.26
C LEU A 102 20.07 7.24 8.66
N ALA A 103 19.43 8.33 9.11
CA ALA A 103 19.62 8.88 10.44
C ALA A 103 19.26 7.85 11.53
N ALA A 104 18.16 7.11 11.35
CA ALA A 104 17.76 6.06 12.28
C ALA A 104 18.78 4.91 12.36
N GLN A 105 19.39 4.50 11.24
CA GLN A 105 20.45 3.49 11.26
C GLN A 105 21.58 3.94 12.18
N ILE A 106 22.08 5.16 12.02
CA ILE A 106 23.21 5.68 12.82
C ILE A 106 22.82 6.17 14.23
N GLY A 107 21.56 6.01 14.64
CA GLY A 107 21.06 6.47 15.95
C GLY A 107 20.95 8.00 16.09
N ALA A 108 20.87 8.74 14.98
CA ALA A 108 20.79 10.20 14.98
C ALA A 108 19.34 10.71 14.88
N PRO A 109 19.02 11.85 15.52
CA PRO A 109 17.68 12.44 15.48
C PRO A 109 17.38 13.10 14.13
N ALA A 110 16.67 12.40 13.24
CA ALA A 110 16.35 12.87 11.89
C ALA A 110 15.67 14.24 11.85
N ALA A 111 14.74 14.52 12.78
CA ALA A 111 14.01 15.78 12.84
C ALA A 111 14.93 16.98 13.09
N TYR A 112 15.95 16.81 13.94
CA TYR A 112 16.96 17.84 14.19
C TYR A 112 17.89 18.01 12.98
N LEU A 113 18.39 16.90 12.41
CA LEU A 113 19.29 16.96 11.26
C LEU A 113 18.67 17.65 10.03
N ARG A 114 17.35 17.53 9.84
CA ARG A 114 16.62 18.21 8.74
C ARG A 114 16.55 19.73 8.90
N GLN A 115 16.77 20.26 10.10
CA GLN A 115 16.78 21.72 10.35
C GLN A 115 18.17 22.33 10.11
N LEU A 116 19.20 21.49 9.97
CA LEU A 116 20.56 21.94 9.74
C LEU A 116 20.81 22.18 8.24
N PRO A 117 21.67 23.16 7.90
CA PRO A 117 22.26 23.22 6.56
C PRO A 117 22.90 21.89 6.18
N ALA A 118 22.81 21.51 4.90
CA ALA A 118 23.29 20.25 4.35
C ALA A 118 24.75 19.95 4.74
N ALA A 119 25.61 20.96 4.84
CA ALA A 119 26.99 20.79 5.28
C ALA A 119 27.09 20.28 6.72
N LEU A 120 26.30 20.84 7.66
CA LEU A 120 26.29 20.41 9.06
C LEU A 120 25.58 19.06 9.22
N ALA A 121 24.45 18.86 8.54
CA ALA A 121 23.79 17.56 8.49
C ALA A 121 24.74 16.49 7.94
N GLY A 122 25.48 16.80 6.87
CA GLY A 122 26.42 15.90 6.22
C GLY A 122 27.59 15.50 7.12
N ILE A 123 28.17 16.43 7.88
CA ILE A 123 29.23 16.13 8.86
C ILE A 123 28.70 15.17 9.94
N ASN A 124 27.50 15.43 10.47
CA ASN A 124 26.89 14.57 11.49
C ASN A 124 26.57 13.17 10.95
N LEU A 125 26.01 13.09 9.74
CA LEU A 125 25.74 11.82 9.06
C LEU A 125 27.04 11.05 8.80
N GLN A 126 28.08 11.72 8.29
CA GLN A 126 29.37 11.09 8.01
C GLN A 126 30.01 10.53 9.29
N TYR A 127 30.00 11.30 10.38
CA TYR A 127 30.49 10.82 11.68
C TYR A 127 29.72 9.58 12.15
N GLY A 128 28.39 9.62 12.06
CA GLY A 128 27.54 8.49 12.45
C GLY A 128 27.79 7.25 11.59
N LEU A 129 27.97 7.40 10.28
CA LEU A 129 28.27 6.31 9.35
C LEU A 129 29.62 5.65 9.65
N THR A 130 30.65 6.44 9.98
CA THR A 130 31.99 5.91 10.30
C THR A 130 32.05 5.25 11.69
N SER A 131 31.22 5.70 12.63
CA SER A 131 31.16 5.18 14.01
C SER A 131 30.06 4.13 14.24
N HIS A 132 29.31 3.78 13.19
CA HIS A 132 28.17 2.88 13.30
C HIS A 132 28.61 1.44 13.62
N ARG A 133 27.92 0.79 14.57
CA ARG A 133 28.24 -0.58 15.00
C ARG A 133 27.86 -1.64 13.97
N ALA A 134 26.80 -1.43 13.18
CA ALA A 134 26.48 -2.35 12.10
C ALA A 134 27.40 -2.07 10.91
N GLU A 135 28.05 -3.12 10.42
CA GLU A 135 29.04 -3.01 9.34
C GLU A 135 28.38 -2.69 7.99
N GLN A 136 27.12 -3.09 7.79
CA GLN A 136 26.46 -3.01 6.49
C GLN A 136 25.01 -2.55 6.58
N ILE A 137 24.56 -1.82 5.56
CA ILE A 137 23.16 -1.46 5.33
C ILE A 137 22.76 -1.80 3.90
N LYS A 138 21.46 -1.94 3.68
CA LYS A 138 20.86 -2.09 2.35
C LYS A 138 20.35 -0.74 1.85
N THR A 139 20.83 -0.31 0.68
CA THR A 139 20.26 0.82 -0.05
C THR A 139 19.29 0.33 -1.10
N TYR A 140 18.26 1.12 -1.37
CA TYR A 140 17.35 0.93 -2.48
C TYR A 140 17.21 2.24 -3.23
N GLU A 141 17.66 2.24 -4.48
CA GLU A 141 17.81 3.41 -5.35
C GLU A 141 16.88 3.29 -6.53
N THR A 142 16.46 4.42 -7.10
CA THR A 142 15.76 4.47 -8.40
C THR A 142 16.38 5.54 -9.28
N ALA A 143 16.49 5.26 -10.58
CA ALA A 143 17.09 6.17 -11.56
C ALA A 143 16.03 6.73 -12.51
N ASN A 144 15.57 7.97 -12.25
CA ASN A 144 14.67 8.72 -13.14
C ASN A 144 15.27 10.11 -13.41
N GLY A 145 16.33 10.14 -14.23
CA GLY A 145 17.13 11.34 -14.50
C GLY A 145 18.21 11.60 -13.44
N ARG A 146 17.83 11.71 -12.16
CA ARG A 146 18.76 11.63 -11.02
C ARG A 146 18.57 10.32 -10.28
N VAL A 147 19.63 9.84 -9.62
CA VAL A 147 19.54 8.66 -8.76
C VAL A 147 19.03 9.10 -7.39
N GLU A 148 17.79 8.74 -7.10
CA GLU A 148 17.18 8.96 -5.78
C GLU A 148 17.40 7.73 -4.91
N LEU A 149 17.80 7.94 -3.67
CA LEU A 149 17.78 6.91 -2.65
C LEU A 149 16.38 6.85 -2.03
N ARG A 150 15.65 5.77 -2.30
CA ARG A 150 14.29 5.54 -1.82
C ARG A 150 14.21 4.88 -0.47
N ALA A 151 15.16 4.00 -0.15
CA ALA A 151 15.18 3.35 1.16
C ALA A 151 16.59 3.06 1.67
N VAL A 152 16.74 3.09 2.99
CA VAL A 152 17.88 2.57 3.74
C VAL A 152 17.36 1.61 4.81
N THR A 153 17.74 0.34 4.72
CA THR A 153 17.27 -0.70 5.65
C THR A 153 18.44 -1.51 6.20
N GLY A 154 18.19 -2.28 7.26
CA GLY A 154 19.20 -3.21 7.79
C GLY A 154 19.53 -4.34 6.79
N PRO A 155 20.65 -5.06 7.00
CA PRO A 155 21.11 -6.13 6.11
C PRO A 155 20.12 -7.30 6.03
N ASP A 156 19.35 -7.54 7.10
CA ASP A 156 18.35 -8.61 7.15
C ASP A 156 16.97 -8.23 6.61
N TYR A 157 16.81 -7.01 6.09
CA TYR A 157 15.54 -6.63 5.47
C TYR A 157 15.33 -7.43 4.16
N GLY A 158 14.29 -8.26 4.15
CA GLY A 158 13.83 -8.98 2.96
C GLY A 158 12.78 -8.16 2.24
N ARG A 159 13.18 -7.50 1.15
CA ARG A 159 12.29 -6.66 0.35
C ARG A 159 11.34 -7.55 -0.43
N ILE A 160 10.05 -7.33 -0.21
CA ILE A 160 8.97 -7.86 -1.05
C ILE A 160 8.54 -6.68 -1.87
N TYR A 161 8.60 -6.80 -3.19
CA TYR A 161 8.33 -5.66 -4.07
C TYR A 161 6.83 -5.45 -4.20
N ASP A 162 6.41 -4.19 -4.35
CA ASP A 162 4.99 -3.86 -4.46
C ASP A 162 4.35 -4.53 -5.70
N HIS A 163 5.11 -4.66 -6.79
CA HIS A 163 4.66 -5.35 -8.00
C HIS A 163 4.37 -6.83 -7.77
N GLU A 164 5.12 -7.52 -6.89
CA GLU A 164 4.90 -8.94 -6.62
C GLU A 164 3.54 -9.16 -5.95
N LEU A 165 3.16 -8.27 -5.03
CA LEU A 165 1.84 -8.28 -4.40
C LEU A 165 0.74 -7.99 -5.44
N VAL A 166 0.89 -6.93 -6.23
CA VAL A 166 -0.13 -6.52 -7.20
C VAL A 166 -0.33 -7.61 -8.26
N GLU A 167 0.75 -8.17 -8.81
CA GLU A 167 0.70 -9.27 -9.78
C GLU A 167 0.06 -10.54 -9.18
N ALA A 168 0.33 -10.85 -7.90
CA ALA A 168 -0.31 -11.98 -7.22
C ALA A 168 -1.82 -11.79 -7.09
N VAL A 169 -2.27 -10.58 -6.77
CA VAL A 169 -3.70 -10.24 -6.73
C VAL A 169 -4.31 -10.25 -8.13
N GLN A 170 -3.59 -9.74 -9.14
CA GLN A 170 -4.04 -9.71 -10.52
C GLN A 170 -4.29 -11.12 -11.08
N ARG A 171 -3.52 -12.13 -10.66
CA ARG A 171 -3.76 -13.53 -11.04
C ARG A 171 -5.12 -14.07 -10.60
N ILE A 172 -5.69 -13.56 -9.51
CA ILE A 172 -6.99 -14.01 -8.97
C ILE A 172 -8.15 -13.07 -9.33
N ALA A 173 -7.87 -11.77 -9.43
CA ALA A 173 -8.87 -10.72 -9.59
C ALA A 173 -8.94 -10.16 -11.02
N GLY A 174 -8.01 -10.56 -11.89
CA GLY A 174 -7.81 -9.97 -13.20
C GLY A 174 -7.55 -8.47 -13.07
N ASN A 175 -8.28 -7.62 -13.79
CA ASN A 175 -8.09 -6.18 -13.76
C ASN A 175 -8.77 -5.49 -12.56
N GLY A 176 -9.52 -6.22 -11.75
CA GLY A 176 -10.26 -5.66 -10.61
C GLY A 176 -11.41 -4.74 -11.02
N THR A 177 -11.86 -4.83 -12.27
CA THR A 177 -12.89 -3.97 -12.88
C THR A 177 -14.21 -4.69 -13.14
N GLY A 178 -14.35 -5.92 -12.62
CA GLY A 178 -15.53 -6.77 -12.83
C GLY A 178 -15.34 -7.84 -13.91
N ASP A 179 -14.11 -7.97 -14.43
CA ASP A 179 -13.68 -9.04 -15.33
C ASP A 179 -13.60 -10.42 -14.64
N THR A 180 -13.42 -10.42 -13.31
CA THR A 180 -13.65 -11.57 -12.43
C THR A 180 -14.71 -11.23 -11.38
N ARG A 181 -14.96 -12.14 -10.43
CA ARG A 181 -15.82 -11.84 -9.27
C ARG A 181 -15.28 -10.73 -8.38
N TRP A 182 -13.95 -10.54 -8.37
CA TRP A 182 -13.28 -9.57 -7.51
C TRP A 182 -13.15 -8.24 -8.25
N LYS A 183 -13.70 -7.19 -7.67
CA LYS A 183 -13.64 -5.86 -8.26
C LYS A 183 -13.58 -4.75 -7.22
N VAL A 184 -13.24 -3.54 -7.68
CA VAL A 184 -13.43 -2.31 -6.89
C VAL A 184 -14.89 -2.25 -6.42
N PRO A 185 -15.14 -1.91 -5.15
CA PRO A 185 -16.47 -1.97 -4.55
C PRO A 185 -17.44 -0.96 -5.15
N GLY A 186 -18.71 -1.36 -5.15
CA GLY A 186 -19.83 -0.45 -5.30
C GLY A 186 -20.00 0.52 -4.13
N VAL A 187 -21.20 1.10 -4.03
CA VAL A 187 -21.50 2.16 -3.07
C VAL A 187 -22.90 2.01 -2.48
N LEU A 188 -22.99 2.20 -1.17
CA LEU A 188 -24.23 2.38 -0.44
C LEU A 188 -24.83 3.76 -0.68
N ASP A 189 -26.08 3.80 -1.10
CA ASP A 189 -26.91 4.99 -1.04
C ASP A 189 -27.60 5.06 0.33
N TRP A 190 -27.23 6.06 1.12
CA TRP A 190 -27.78 6.28 2.46
C TRP A 190 -29.26 6.68 2.46
N SER A 191 -29.76 7.27 1.38
CA SER A 191 -31.14 7.74 1.30
C SER A 191 -32.13 6.58 1.11
N THR A 192 -31.70 5.53 0.43
CA THR A 192 -32.51 4.34 0.12
C THR A 192 -32.10 3.11 0.94
N GLY A 193 -30.88 3.10 1.48
CA GLY A 193 -30.25 1.92 2.08
C GLY A 193 -29.98 0.81 1.07
N ILE A 194 -29.92 1.13 -0.23
CA ILE A 194 -29.61 0.20 -1.31
C ILE A 194 -28.11 0.29 -1.60
N TYR A 195 -27.44 -0.85 -1.57
CA TYR A 195 -26.07 -0.99 -2.01
C TYR A 195 -26.03 -1.30 -3.52
N ASN A 196 -25.46 -0.38 -4.30
CA ASN A 196 -25.29 -0.55 -5.73
C ASN A 196 -23.87 -1.10 -6.03
N PRO A 197 -23.74 -2.35 -6.50
CA PRO A 197 -22.44 -2.93 -6.84
C PRO A 197 -21.85 -2.38 -8.16
N ARG A 198 -22.66 -1.77 -9.04
CA ARG A 198 -22.27 -1.35 -10.40
C ARG A 198 -22.07 0.16 -10.49
N VAL A 199 -21.19 0.68 -9.64
CA VAL A 199 -20.77 2.09 -9.69
C VAL A 199 -19.51 2.22 -10.53
N ASP A 200 -19.42 3.28 -11.33
CA ASP A 200 -18.25 3.58 -12.14
C ASP A 200 -16.99 3.75 -11.27
N ILE A 201 -15.87 3.25 -11.77
CA ILE A 201 -14.57 3.38 -11.12
C ILE A 201 -13.94 4.70 -11.53
N THR A 202 -13.85 5.63 -10.58
CA THR A 202 -13.26 6.96 -10.73
C THR A 202 -12.22 7.18 -9.65
N LYS A 203 -11.53 8.33 -9.69
CA LYS A 203 -10.61 8.73 -8.62
C LYS A 203 -11.31 8.86 -7.26
N ASP A 204 -12.62 9.10 -7.23
CA ASP A 204 -13.38 9.22 -5.99
C ASP A 204 -13.90 7.88 -5.47
N THR A 205 -14.08 6.88 -6.34
CA THR A 205 -14.71 5.60 -5.97
C THR A 205 -13.72 4.44 -5.89
N THR A 206 -12.53 4.57 -6.50
CA THR A 206 -11.50 3.53 -6.47
C THR A 206 -10.99 3.23 -5.07
N THR A 207 -10.46 2.02 -4.91
CA THR A 207 -9.81 1.53 -3.70
C THR A 207 -8.47 0.87 -3.99
N LEU A 208 -7.82 1.32 -5.08
CA LEU A 208 -6.51 0.87 -5.53
C LEU A 208 -5.53 2.04 -5.41
N TYR A 209 -4.52 1.90 -4.56
CA TYR A 209 -3.64 2.99 -4.18
C TYR A 209 -2.17 2.57 -4.21
N ALA A 210 -1.31 3.47 -4.68
CA ALA A 210 0.14 3.35 -4.49
C ALA A 210 0.79 4.73 -4.39
N SER A 211 1.60 4.91 -3.36
CA SER A 211 2.48 6.07 -3.17
C SER A 211 3.93 5.74 -3.55
N ASP A 212 4.83 6.69 -3.34
CA ASP A 212 6.28 6.46 -3.31
C ASP A 212 6.73 5.48 -2.20
N ARG A 213 5.87 5.17 -1.21
CA ARG A 213 6.24 4.38 -0.02
C ARG A 213 5.53 3.05 0.11
N ASP A 214 4.33 2.89 -0.43
CA ASP A 214 3.52 1.71 -0.20
C ASP A 214 2.48 1.50 -1.29
N VAL A 215 1.86 0.32 -1.27
CA VAL A 215 0.68 -0.05 -2.05
C VAL A 215 -0.41 -0.52 -1.11
N PHE A 216 -1.65 -0.18 -1.42
CA PHE A 216 -2.86 -0.68 -0.76
C PHE A 216 -3.93 -0.94 -1.82
N LEU A 217 -4.59 -2.09 -1.75
CA LEU A 217 -5.73 -2.40 -2.61
C LEU A 217 -6.83 -3.06 -1.80
N PHE A 218 -8.08 -2.74 -2.12
CA PHE A 218 -9.27 -3.41 -1.59
C PHE A 218 -10.15 -3.84 -2.76
N LEU A 219 -10.65 -5.08 -2.69
CA LEU A 219 -11.56 -5.67 -3.67
C LEU A 219 -12.68 -6.42 -2.95
N VAL A 220 -13.81 -6.54 -3.63
CA VAL A 220 -15.01 -7.20 -3.12
C VAL A 220 -15.64 -8.09 -4.20
N ASP A 221 -16.28 -9.17 -3.76
CA ASP A 221 -17.22 -9.98 -4.53
C ASP A 221 -18.65 -9.55 -4.16
N ASP A 222 -19.06 -8.39 -4.68
CA ASP A 222 -20.35 -7.76 -4.36
C ASP A 222 -21.44 -7.96 -5.42
N LEU A 223 -21.16 -8.77 -6.45
CA LEU A 223 -22.13 -9.24 -7.43
C LEU A 223 -22.71 -10.62 -7.09
N ASN A 224 -22.10 -11.31 -6.11
CA ASN A 224 -22.49 -12.65 -5.68
C ASN A 224 -22.77 -12.66 -4.16
N PRO A 225 -23.89 -12.06 -3.70
CA PRO A 225 -24.23 -11.98 -2.29
C PRO A 225 -24.37 -13.36 -1.65
N ILE A 226 -24.08 -13.42 -0.35
CA ILE A 226 -24.38 -14.55 0.53
C ILE A 226 -25.61 -14.18 1.34
N GLU A 227 -26.61 -15.04 1.33
CA GLU A 227 -27.70 -14.97 2.29
C GLU A 227 -27.31 -15.79 3.53
N ALA A 228 -27.26 -15.14 4.69
CA ALA A 228 -26.98 -15.79 5.96
C ALA A 228 -27.99 -15.34 7.03
N GLY A 229 -29.15 -16.02 7.03
CA GLY A 229 -30.23 -15.75 7.96
C GLY A 229 -31.25 -14.74 7.44
N ARG A 230 -32.10 -14.25 8.34
CA ARG A 230 -33.19 -13.32 8.02
C ARG A 230 -33.17 -12.12 8.97
N LEU A 231 -33.54 -10.97 8.43
CA LEU A 231 -33.80 -9.75 9.16
C LEU A 231 -35.13 -9.85 9.92
N PRO A 232 -35.40 -8.95 10.90
CA PRO A 232 -36.65 -8.99 11.68
C PRO A 232 -37.93 -8.85 10.85
N ASP A 233 -37.85 -8.23 9.67
CA ASP A 233 -38.94 -8.10 8.71
C ASP A 233 -39.10 -9.33 7.78
N GLY A 234 -38.26 -10.36 7.97
CA GLY A 234 -38.27 -11.60 7.19
C GLY A 234 -37.44 -11.55 5.90
N ALA A 235 -36.89 -10.40 5.53
CA ALA A 235 -36.00 -10.25 4.37
C ALA A 235 -34.67 -11.00 4.57
N PRO A 236 -33.99 -11.43 3.50
CA PRO A 236 -32.69 -12.10 3.61
C PRO A 236 -31.62 -11.14 4.15
N ASP A 237 -30.79 -11.59 5.09
CA ASP A 237 -29.60 -10.83 5.53
C ASP A 237 -28.45 -11.11 4.56
N LEU A 238 -28.03 -10.09 3.82
CA LEU A 238 -27.08 -10.21 2.71
C LEU A 238 -25.68 -9.74 3.10
N TYR A 239 -24.69 -10.56 2.74
CA TYR A 239 -23.27 -10.31 2.96
C TYR A 239 -22.48 -10.44 1.65
N PHE A 240 -21.37 -9.73 1.59
CA PHE A 240 -20.39 -9.79 0.52
C PHE A 240 -19.05 -10.23 1.07
N ARG A 241 -18.19 -10.75 0.19
CA ARG A 241 -16.82 -11.14 0.56
C ARG A 241 -15.89 -10.01 0.20
N GLY A 242 -15.09 -9.53 1.15
CA GLY A 242 -14.10 -8.49 0.92
C GLY A 242 -12.71 -8.94 1.35
N PHE A 243 -11.70 -8.43 0.66
CA PHE A 243 -10.33 -8.49 1.15
C PHE A 243 -9.55 -7.25 0.74
N TYR A 244 -8.58 -6.86 1.57
CA TYR A 244 -7.58 -5.86 1.18
C TYR A 244 -6.18 -6.35 1.48
N CYS A 245 -5.22 -5.88 0.69
CA CYS A 245 -3.81 -6.18 0.82
C CYS A 245 -3.00 -4.88 0.88
N TRP A 246 -1.84 -4.94 1.51
CA TRP A 246 -0.89 -3.83 1.53
C TRP A 246 0.53 -4.34 1.59
N ASN A 247 1.47 -3.53 1.09
CA ASN A 247 2.89 -3.79 1.17
C ASN A 247 3.66 -2.46 1.16
N SER A 248 4.88 -2.49 1.66
CA SER A 248 5.83 -1.42 1.44
C SER A 248 7.20 -1.97 1.14
N GLU A 249 7.58 -1.87 -0.13
CA GLU A 249 8.93 -2.22 -0.54
C GLU A 249 10.01 -1.27 0.00
N VAL A 250 9.69 -0.20 0.73
CA VAL A 250 10.67 0.73 1.34
C VAL A 250 10.63 0.74 2.87
N GLY A 251 9.87 -0.16 3.49
CA GLY A 251 9.83 -0.34 4.95
C GLY A 251 8.92 0.63 5.70
N ALA A 252 7.92 1.22 5.03
CA ALA A 252 6.89 2.03 5.67
C ALA A 252 5.74 1.21 6.29
N LYS A 253 5.49 0.01 5.76
CA LYS A 253 4.48 -0.96 6.23
C LYS A 253 5.04 -2.39 6.13
N THR A 254 4.35 -3.34 6.76
CA THR A 254 4.56 -4.77 6.51
C THR A 254 3.85 -5.19 5.23
N LEU A 255 4.14 -6.39 4.73
CA LEU A 255 3.19 -7.11 3.87
C LEU A 255 2.01 -7.57 4.72
N GLY A 256 0.80 -7.48 4.21
CA GLY A 256 -0.35 -8.10 4.84
C GLY A 256 -1.57 -8.21 3.95
N ILE A 257 -2.49 -9.05 4.40
CA ILE A 257 -3.79 -9.28 3.80
C ILE A 257 -4.82 -9.41 4.93
N ALA A 258 -5.99 -8.82 4.73
CA ALA A 258 -7.15 -9.07 5.57
C ALA A 258 -8.33 -9.50 4.71
N SER A 259 -9.09 -10.48 5.19
CA SER A 259 -10.32 -10.98 4.57
C SER A 259 -11.47 -10.93 5.57
N PHE A 260 -12.66 -10.64 5.10
CA PHE A 260 -13.84 -10.43 5.94
C PHE A 260 -15.13 -10.53 5.12
N TYR A 261 -16.24 -10.68 5.81
CA TYR A 261 -17.55 -10.36 5.24
C TYR A 261 -17.89 -8.90 5.51
N LEU A 262 -18.67 -8.29 4.63
CA LEU A 262 -19.21 -6.94 4.81
C LEU A 262 -20.59 -6.83 4.18
N ARG A 263 -21.39 -5.88 4.64
CA ARG A 263 -22.72 -5.61 4.07
C ARG A 263 -22.71 -4.44 3.11
N ALA A 264 -21.84 -3.46 3.31
CA ALA A 264 -21.79 -2.31 2.41
C ALA A 264 -20.45 -1.57 2.46
N VAL A 265 -20.20 -0.80 1.41
CA VAL A 265 -19.15 0.21 1.33
C VAL A 265 -19.83 1.53 1.03
N CYS A 266 -19.60 2.59 1.81
CA CYS A 266 -20.21 3.89 1.53
C CYS A 266 -19.29 4.83 0.74
N GLN A 267 -19.78 6.02 0.37
CA GLN A 267 -19.09 6.96 -0.51
C GLN A 267 -17.64 7.27 -0.09
N ASN A 268 -17.40 7.53 1.20
CA ASN A 268 -16.08 7.79 1.77
C ASN A 268 -15.26 6.50 2.06
N ARG A 269 -15.62 5.37 1.46
CA ARG A 269 -14.97 4.06 1.57
C ARG A 269 -14.93 3.45 2.99
N ASN A 270 -15.79 3.86 3.91
CA ASN A 270 -15.99 3.08 5.14
C ASN A 270 -16.69 1.76 4.81
N LEU A 271 -16.23 0.70 5.47
CA LEU A 271 -16.84 -0.63 5.39
C LEU A 271 -17.85 -0.76 6.52
N TRP A 272 -19.04 -1.25 6.18
CA TRP A 272 -20.17 -1.39 7.10
C TRP A 272 -20.63 -2.83 7.20
N GLY A 273 -21.03 -3.21 8.40
CA GLY A 273 -21.41 -4.58 8.74
C GLY A 273 -20.32 -5.59 8.48
N VAL A 274 -19.09 -5.23 8.85
CA VAL A 274 -17.94 -6.12 8.78
C VAL A 274 -18.07 -7.20 9.84
N GLU A 275 -17.91 -8.46 9.43
CA GLU A 275 -17.94 -9.65 10.28
C GLU A 275 -16.82 -10.62 9.86
N ASP A 276 -16.42 -11.51 10.77
CA ASP A 276 -15.35 -12.50 10.59
C ASP A 276 -14.04 -11.92 10.04
N PHE A 277 -13.60 -10.79 10.60
CA PHE A 277 -12.36 -10.15 10.19
C PHE A 277 -11.13 -10.98 10.56
N GLN A 278 -10.39 -11.43 9.55
CA GLN A 278 -9.14 -12.18 9.70
C GLN A 278 -8.00 -11.42 9.04
N GLU A 279 -6.89 -11.24 9.75
CA GLU A 279 -5.71 -10.52 9.26
C GLU A 279 -4.44 -11.38 9.41
N ILE A 280 -3.60 -11.38 8.38
CA ILE A 280 -2.27 -11.96 8.40
C ILE A 280 -1.25 -10.89 7.99
N THR A 281 -0.17 -10.78 8.75
CA THR A 281 0.93 -9.87 8.46
C THR A 281 2.28 -10.59 8.41
N ILE A 282 3.12 -10.19 7.47
CA ILE A 282 4.47 -10.72 7.28
C ILE A 282 5.46 -9.57 7.40
N ARG A 283 6.36 -9.68 8.38
CA ARG A 283 7.47 -8.72 8.52
C ARG A 283 8.50 -8.94 7.42
N HIS A 284 9.05 -7.84 6.91
CA HIS A 284 10.16 -7.82 5.94
C HIS A 284 11.48 -8.30 6.55
N SER A 285 11.57 -9.60 6.83
CA SER A 285 12.76 -10.31 7.28
C SER A 285 13.45 -11.01 6.12
N LYS A 286 14.70 -11.46 6.31
CA LYS A 286 15.56 -12.03 5.26
C LYS A 286 14.89 -13.12 4.41
N TYR A 287 14.01 -13.92 5.02
CA TYR A 287 13.30 -15.03 4.38
C TYR A 287 11.81 -14.73 4.12
N ALA A 288 11.40 -13.46 4.19
CA ALA A 288 10.00 -13.07 4.02
C ALA A 288 9.47 -13.36 2.62
N ALA A 289 10.28 -13.12 1.58
CA ALA A 289 9.89 -13.39 0.19
C ALA A 289 9.69 -14.89 -0.13
N SER A 290 10.25 -15.79 0.68
CA SER A 290 10.09 -17.24 0.51
C SER A 290 8.94 -17.85 1.30
N ARG A 291 8.24 -17.06 2.14
CA ARG A 291 7.08 -17.50 2.93
C ARG A 291 5.79 -17.20 2.19
#